data_AF-A0A2D9LTR8-F1
#
_entry.id   AF-A0A2D9LTR8-F1
#
_cell.length_a   1.000
_cell.length_b   1.000
_cell.length_c   1.000
_cell.angle_alpha   90.00
_cell.angle_beta   90.00
_cell.angle_gamma   90.00
#
_symmetry.space_group_name_H-M   'P 1'
#
loop_
_entity.id
_entity.type
_entity.pdbx_description
1 polymer ?
#
loop_
_entity_poly.entity_id
_entity_poly.type
_entity_poly.pdbx_seq_one_letter_code
_entity_poly.pdbx_strand_id
1 'polypeptide(L)' 'CRRIGQPMAHVALEWVRAHEGVSSVLVGARNADEVALNLPAFDLTLPDEIIKELDELTEGIKSNLGNSPDMWSGENRMR' A
#
# COMPACT_ATOMS: atom_id res chain seq x y z
N CYS A 1 -4.94 12.05 -3.44
CA CYS A 1 -4.84 12.52 -2.05
C CYS A 1 -4.90 14.05 -1.88
N ARG A 2 -5.61 14.79 -2.74
CA ARG A 2 -5.67 16.27 -2.66
C ARG A 2 -6.27 16.80 -1.35
N ARG A 3 -7.31 16.14 -0.82
CA ARG A 3 -7.95 16.49 0.46
C ARG A 3 -7.02 16.36 1.67
N ILE A 4 -6.06 15.44 1.60
CA ILE A 4 -5.09 15.14 2.66
C ILE A 4 -3.87 16.09 2.57
N GLY A 5 -3.68 16.78 1.45
CA GLY A 5 -2.54 17.67 1.23
C GLY A 5 -1.20 16.95 1.07
N GLN A 6 -1.22 15.63 0.86
CA GLN A 6 -0.02 14.80 0.79
C GLN A 6 0.15 14.17 -0.61
N PRO A 7 1.40 13.92 -1.05
CA PRO A 7 1.68 13.09 -2.21
C PRO A 7 1.00 11.72 -2.09
N MET A 8 0.50 11.20 -3.22
CA MET A 8 -0.21 9.91 -3.23
C MET A 8 0.67 8.76 -2.73
N ALA A 9 1.96 8.78 -3.07
CA ALA A 9 2.92 7.79 -2.61
C ALA A 9 3.03 7.76 -1.08
N HIS A 10 3.06 8.93 -0.43
CA HIS A 10 3.14 9.01 1.03
C HIS A 10 1.90 8.46 1.71
N VAL A 11 0.72 8.81 1.20
CA VAL A 11 -0.55 8.26 1.71
C VAL A 11 -0.63 6.76 1.50
N ALA A 12 -0.18 6.23 0.35
CA ALA A 12 -0.19 4.80 0.10
C ALA A 12 0.75 4.03 1.03
N LEU A 13 1.97 4.54 1.24
CA LEU A 13 2.95 3.93 2.15
C LEU A 13 2.45 3.94 3.60
N GLU A 14 1.88 5.06 4.04
CA GLU A 14 1.33 5.16 5.40
C GLU A 14 0.09 4.29 5.57
N TRP A 15 -0.80 4.22 4.57
CA TRP A 15 -1.96 3.34 4.60
C TRP A 15 -1.56 1.86 4.76
N VAL A 16 -0.54 1.40 4.03
CA VAL A 16 -0.02 0.03 4.21
C VAL A 16 0.52 -0.16 5.63
N ARG A 17 1.29 0.80 6.15
CA ARG A 17 1.91 0.72 7.48
C ARG A 17 0.89 0.74 8.62
N ALA A 18 -0.23 1.43 8.45
CA ALA A 18 -1.25 1.60 9.47
C ALA A 18 -2.03 0.31 9.78
N HIS A 19 -1.95 -0.71 8.93
CA HIS A 19 -2.65 -1.98 9.11
C HIS A 19 -2.00 -2.88 10.15
N GLU A 20 -2.84 -3.57 10.92
CA GLU A 20 -2.39 -4.58 11.87
C GLU A 20 -1.61 -5.70 11.16
N GLY A 21 -0.49 -6.13 11.78
CA GLY A 21 0.38 -7.16 11.23
C GLY A 21 1.47 -6.66 10.29
N VAL A 22 1.42 -5.39 9.86
CA VAL A 22 2.47 -4.77 9.04
C VAL A 22 3.55 -4.17 9.95
N SER A 23 4.64 -4.91 10.15
CA SER A 23 5.78 -4.43 10.96
C SER A 23 6.80 -3.60 10.17
N SER A 24 6.83 -3.78 8.84
CA SER A 24 7.76 -3.10 7.94
C SER A 24 7.17 -2.98 6.54
N VAL A 25 7.54 -1.92 5.83
CA VAL A 25 7.13 -1.68 4.45
C VAL A 25 8.39 -1.64 3.59
N LEU A 26 8.45 -2.53 2.60
CA LEU A 26 9.53 -2.54 1.62
C LEU A 26 9.30 -1.44 0.58
N VAL A 27 10.23 -0.51 0.48
CA VAL A 27 10.18 0.60 -0.49
C VAL A 27 11.34 0.51 -1.47
N GLY A 28 11.05 0.71 -2.75
CA GLY A 28 12.06 0.72 -3.80
C GLY A 28 12.73 2.08 -3.90
N ALA A 29 14.06 2.08 -4.03
CA ALA A 29 14.86 3.25 -4.38
C ALA A 29 16.15 2.80 -5.08
N ARG A 30 16.49 3.42 -6.21
CA ARG A 30 17.69 3.16 -7.00
C ARG A 30 18.88 4.04 -6.60
N ASN A 31 18.61 5.14 -5.91
CA ASN A 31 19.59 6.12 -5.46
C ASN A 31 19.11 6.80 -4.17
N ALA A 32 19.99 7.60 -3.55
CA ALA A 32 19.71 8.26 -2.28
C ALA A 32 18.58 9.30 -2.36
N ASP A 33 18.44 9.99 -3.49
CA ASP A 33 17.38 10.99 -3.67
C ASP A 33 15.99 10.32 -3.65
N GLU A 34 15.85 9.14 -4.26
CA GLU A 34 14.62 8.36 -4.21
C GLU A 34 14.31 7.85 -2.79
N VAL A 35 15.33 7.55 -1.98
CA VAL A 35 15.11 7.24 -0.55
C VAL A 35 14.51 8.46 0.16
N ALA A 36 15.08 9.64 -0.07
CA ALA A 36 14.61 10.88 0.53
C ALA A 36 13.16 11.22 0.12
N LEU A 37 12.71 10.81 -1.06
CA LEU A 37 11.32 10.95 -1.48
C LEU A 37 10.35 10.07 -0.67
N ASN A 38 10.79 8.91 -0.16
CA ASN A 38 9.94 7.99 0.60
C ASN A 38 9.89 8.31 2.10
N LEU A 39 10.97 8.84 2.67
CA LEU A 39 11.09 9.10 4.11
C LEU A 39 9.91 9.87 4.74
N PRO A 40 9.39 10.96 4.13
CA PRO A 40 8.31 11.73 4.74
C PRO A 40 7.01 10.95 4.93
N ALA A 41 6.83 9.83 4.23
CA ALA A 41 5.66 8.97 4.42
C ALA A 41 5.59 8.36 5.82
N PHE A 42 6.74 8.18 6.49
CA PHE A 42 6.82 7.55 7.81
C PHE A 42 6.59 8.53 8.96
N ASP A 43 6.62 9.83 8.67
CA ASP A 43 6.24 10.90 9.62
C ASP A 43 4.74 11.26 9.51
N LEU A 44 4.05 10.75 8.49
CA LEU A 44 2.63 10.92 8.30
C LEU A 44 1.86 9.96 9.22
N THR A 45 0.75 10.43 9.79
CA THR A 45 -0.24 9.56 10.44
C THR A 45 -1.59 9.89 9.84
N LEU A 46 -2.21 8.91 9.19
CA LEU A 46 -3.54 9.07 8.60
C LEU A 46 -4.62 8.90 9.69
N PRO A 47 -5.67 9.73 9.67
CA PRO A 47 -6.84 9.50 10.52
C PRO A 47 -7.53 8.16 10.18
N ASP A 48 -8.08 7.49 11.19
CA ASP A 48 -8.80 6.21 11.03
C ASP A 48 -9.92 6.27 9.98
N GLU A 49 -10.62 7.41 9.88
CA GLU A 49 -11.65 7.64 8.86
C GLU A 49 -11.09 7.56 7.43
N ILE A 50 -9.86 8.05 7.22
CA ILE A 50 -9.19 8.00 5.91
C ILE A 50 -8.73 6.58 5.62
N ILE A 51 -8.18 5.88 6.62
CA ILE A 51 -7.75 4.49 6.47
C ILE A 51 -8.94 3.62 6.05
N LYS A 52 -10.07 3.77 6.74
CA LYS A 52 -11.31 3.06 6.43
C LYS A 52 -11.83 3.38 5.03
N GLU A 53 -11.83 4.65 4.63
CA GLU A 53 -12.24 5.05 3.28
C GLU A 53 -11.34 4.41 2.21
N LEU A 54 -10.03 4.36 2.43
CA LEU A 54 -9.08 3.73 1.52
C LEU A 54 -9.26 2.20 1.47
N ASP A 55 -9.59 1.57 2.59
CA ASP A 55 -9.92 0.14 2.63
C ASP A 55 -11.13 -0.14 1.74
N GLU A 56 -12.24 0.57 1.98
CA GLU A 56 -13.48 0.42 1.22
C GLU A 56 -13.27 0.64 -0.29
N LEU A 57 -12.49 1.65 -0.67
CA LEU A 57 -12.16 1.93 -2.08
C LEU A 57 -11.29 0.85 -2.73
N THR A 58 -10.45 0.15 -1.95
CA THR A 58 -9.50 -0.86 -2.47
C THR A 58 -10.04 -2.29 -2.40
N GLU A 59 -11.14 -2.54 -1.69
CA GLU A 59 -11.75 -3.88 -1.56
C GLU A 59 -12.07 -4.55 -2.90
N GLY A 60 -12.51 -3.77 -3.90
CA GLY A 60 -12.76 -4.29 -5.25
C GLY A 60 -11.49 -4.85 -5.91
N ILE A 61 -10.34 -4.21 -5.68
CA ILE A 61 -9.05 -4.68 -6.20
C ILE A 61 -8.61 -5.94 -5.45
N LYS A 62 -8.67 -5.92 -4.11
CA LYS A 62 -8.33 -7.09 -3.27
C LYS A 62 -9.14 -8.32 -3.67
N SER A 63 -10.45 -8.15 -3.88
CA SER A 63 -11.35 -9.23 -4.32
C SER A 63 -10.93 -9.83 -5.66
N ASN A 64 -10.47 -9.01 -6.60
CA ASN A 64 -10.01 -9.47 -7.92
C ASN A 64 -8.64 -10.15 -7.88
N LEU A 65 -7.75 -9.74 -6.96
CA LEU A 65 -6.45 -10.39 -6.75
C LEU A 65 -6.58 -11.77 -6.10
N GLY A 66 -7.64 -11.97 -5.31
CA GLY A 66 -7.89 -13.22 -4.59
C GLY A 66 -6.97 -13.41 -3.39
N ASN A 67 -6.99 -14.62 -2.82
CA ASN A 67 -6.30 -14.92 -1.56
C ASN A 67 -4.91 -15.53 -1.74
N SER A 68 -4.49 -15.80 -2.99
CA SER A 68 -3.20 -16.41 -3.27
C SER A 68 -2.20 -15.34 -3.72
N PRO A 69 -1.08 -15.14 -3.00
CA PRO A 69 0.01 -14.28 -3.47
C PRO A 69 0.90 -14.99 -4.50
N ASP A 70 0.67 -16.28 -4.76
CA ASP A 70 1.45 -17.08 -5.69
C ASP A 70 0.99 -16.83 -7.14
N MET A 71 1.77 -16.06 -7.89
CA MET A 71 1.54 -15.78 -9.31
C MET A 71 1.62 -17.02 -10.22
N TRP A 72 2.08 -18.17 -9.72
CA TRP A 72 2.12 -19.45 -10.42
C TRP A 72 0.98 -20.40 -10.01
N SER A 73 0.11 -20.02 -9.07
CA SER A 73 -1.02 -20.85 -8.60
C SER A 73 -2.26 -20.80 -9.50
N GLY A 74 -2.10 -20.52 -10.78
CA GLY A 74 -3.22 -20.49 -11.73
C GLY A 74 -3.77 -21.88 -12.06
N GLU A 75 -4.98 -21.95 -12.64
CA GLU A 75 -5.50 -23.19 -13.20
C GLU A 75 -4.55 -23.68 -14.30
N ASN A 76 -3.77 -24.71 -13.97
CA ASN A 76 -2.81 -25.28 -14.89
C ASN A 76 -3.58 -26.07 -15.94
N ARG A 77 -3.73 -25.50 -17.14
CA ARG A 77 -4.39 -26.15 -18.29
C ARG A 77 -3.76 -27.51 -18.67
N MET A 78 -2.55 -27.81 -18.21
CA MET A 78 -1.84 -29.06 -18.46
C MET A 78 -1.97 -30.09 -17.32
N ARG A 79 -2.66 -29.77 -16.22
CA ARG A 79 -3.02 -30.73 -15.15
C ARG A 79 -4.51 -30.98 -15.12
#